data_AF-A0ABD5DW68-F1
#
_entry.id   AF-A0ABD5DW68-F1
#
_cell.length_a   1.000
_cell.length_b   1.000
_cell.length_c   1.000
_cell.angle_alpha   90.00
_cell.angle_beta   90.00
_cell.angle_gamma   90.00
#
_symmetry.space_group_name_H-M   'P 1'
#
loop_
_entity.id
_entity.type
_entity.pdbx_description
1 polymer ?
#
loop_
_entity_poly.entity_id
_entity_poly.type
_entity_poly.pdbx_seq_one_letter_code
_entity_poly.pdbx_strand_id
1 'polypeptide(L)'
;ASGFGKEVMPLVRQQFPTLSKEQFAFIDDGQSGTTLNGYPVLSYLDFISKPADHKAVTIAIANSVVREKLVSLLEKDGVQHLAVQSTNTVILDEVEIGEGSLLCP
;
A
#
# COMPACT_ATOMS: atom_id res chain seq x y z
N ALA A 1 -2.38 5.10 -8.17
CA ALA A 1 -2.35 4.09 -9.24
C ALA A 1 -1.54 4.56 -10.46
N SER A 2 -0.31 5.07 -10.25
CA SER A 2 0.58 5.46 -11.34
C SER A 2 2.01 5.04 -11.01
N GLY A 3 2.84 4.87 -12.06
CA GLY A 3 4.27 4.55 -11.96
C GLY A 3 4.58 3.46 -10.94
N PHE A 4 5.20 3.87 -9.83
CA PHE A 4 5.75 3.03 -8.77
C PHE A 4 4.72 2.12 -8.09
N GLY A 5 3.45 2.51 -8.01
CA GLY A 5 2.42 1.64 -7.44
C GLY A 5 2.31 0.28 -8.14
N LYS A 6 2.56 0.24 -9.46
CA LYS A 6 2.55 -1.02 -10.23
C LYS A 6 3.69 -1.96 -9.85
N GLU A 7 4.82 -1.41 -9.42
CA GLU A 7 6.00 -2.16 -8.95
C GLU A 7 5.82 -2.64 -7.52
N VAL A 8 5.12 -1.86 -6.68
CA VAL A 8 4.88 -2.20 -5.28
C VAL A 8 3.83 -3.31 -5.12
N MET A 9 2.77 -3.31 -5.93
CA MET A 9 1.70 -4.32 -5.85
C MET A 9 2.22 -5.78 -5.83
N PRO A 10 3.10 -6.23 -6.74
CA PRO A 10 3.63 -7.59 -6.67
C PRO A 10 4.48 -7.87 -5.43
N LEU A 11 5.17 -6.87 -4.85
CA LEU A 11 5.90 -7.03 -3.58
C LEU A 11 4.93 -7.32 -2.43
N VAL A 12 3.85 -6.53 -2.34
CA VAL A 12 2.78 -6.75 -1.35
C VAL A 12 2.14 -8.12 -1.52
N ARG A 13 1.88 -8.54 -2.77
CA ARG A 13 1.34 -9.88 -3.07
C ARG A 13 2.26 -11.01 -2.59
N GLN A 14 3.58 -10.85 -2.73
CA GLN A 14 4.55 -11.85 -2.26
C GLN A 14 4.62 -11.91 -0.74
N GLN A 15 4.50 -10.78 -0.07
CA GLN A 15 4.50 -10.71 1.40
C GLN A 15 3.23 -11.27 2.04
N PHE A 16 2.10 -11.24 1.32
CA PHE A 16 0.82 -11.81 1.76
C PHE A 16 0.31 -12.89 0.78
N PRO A 17 1.00 -14.05 0.67
CA PRO A 17 0.75 -15.03 -0.40
C PRO A 17 -0.57 -15.81 -0.20
N THR A 18 -1.12 -15.84 1.01
CA THR A 18 -2.37 -16.53 1.33
C THR A 18 -3.61 -15.71 1.00
N LEU A 19 -3.47 -14.39 0.77
CA LEU A 19 -4.58 -13.53 0.41
C LEU A 19 -4.92 -13.69 -1.08
N SER A 20 -6.22 -13.76 -1.36
CA SER A 20 -6.74 -13.82 -2.72
C SER A 20 -6.64 -12.44 -3.41
N LYS A 21 -6.69 -12.43 -4.75
CA LYS A 21 -6.46 -11.21 -5.54
C LYS A 21 -7.46 -10.09 -5.21
N GLU A 22 -8.69 -10.47 -4.87
CA GLU A 22 -9.84 -9.58 -4.62
C GLU A 22 -9.68 -8.77 -3.33
N GLN A 23 -8.76 -9.18 -2.46
CA GLN A 23 -8.41 -8.49 -1.21
C GLN A 23 -7.38 -7.37 -1.42
N PHE A 24 -6.89 -7.19 -2.64
CA PHE A 24 -5.96 -6.13 -3.01
C PHE A 24 -6.64 -5.11 -3.93
N ALA A 25 -6.35 -3.83 -3.70
CA ALA A 25 -6.81 -2.74 -4.53
C ALA A 25 -5.73 -1.66 -4.63
N PHE A 26 -5.79 -0.86 -5.69
CA PHE A 26 -5.10 0.42 -5.72
C PHE A 26 -6.01 1.50 -5.15
N ILE A 27 -5.42 2.47 -4.45
CA ILE A 27 -6.10 3.69 -4.03
C ILE A 27 -5.56 4.85 -4.88
N ASP A 28 -6.45 5.51 -5.61
CA ASP A 28 -6.17 6.68 -6.45
C ASP A 28 -7.47 7.40 -6.82
N ASP A 29 -7.71 8.56 -6.21
CA ASP A 29 -8.91 9.35 -6.49
C ASP A 29 -8.98 9.83 -7.94
N GLY A 30 -7.83 10.09 -8.59
CA GLY A 30 -7.77 10.56 -9.97
C GLY A 30 -8.08 9.47 -11.01
N GLN A 31 -8.04 8.20 -10.61
CA GLN A 31 -8.29 7.04 -11.47
C GLN A 31 -9.36 6.10 -10.88
N SER A 32 -10.16 6.58 -9.92
CA SER A 32 -11.20 5.79 -9.27
C SER A 32 -12.19 5.21 -10.28
N GLY A 33 -12.64 3.98 -10.04
CA GLY A 33 -13.59 3.26 -10.90
C GLY A 33 -12.94 2.57 -12.11
N THR A 34 -11.63 2.69 -12.28
CA THR A 34 -10.88 1.97 -13.33
C THR A 34 -10.29 0.65 -12.80
N THR A 35 -9.62 -0.08 -13.67
CA THR A 35 -8.83 -1.25 -13.30
C THR A 35 -7.39 -1.10 -13.77
N LEU A 36 -6.44 -1.59 -12.96
CA LEU A 36 -5.02 -1.56 -13.28
C LEU A 36 -4.42 -2.93 -12.97
N ASN A 37 -3.82 -3.58 -13.98
CA ASN A 37 -3.29 -4.95 -13.88
C ASN A 37 -4.34 -5.98 -13.35
N GLY A 38 -5.62 -5.71 -13.63
CA GLY A 38 -6.74 -6.52 -13.16
C GLY A 38 -7.02 -6.40 -11.65
N TYR A 39 -6.53 -5.34 -10.99
CA TYR A 39 -6.95 -4.92 -9.65
C TYR A 39 -7.87 -3.70 -9.77
N PRO A 40 -8.87 -3.55 -8.90
CA PRO A 40 -9.70 -2.34 -8.87
C PRO A 40 -8.86 -1.14 -8.41
N VAL A 41 -9.14 0.01 -9.02
CA VAL A 41 -8.65 1.31 -8.54
C VAL A 41 -9.81 2.02 -7.86
N LEU A 42 -9.66 2.27 -6.56
CA LEU A 42 -10.67 2.86 -5.70
C LEU A 42 -10.31 4.30 -5.35
N SER A 43 -11.32 5.13 -5.10
CA SER A 43 -11.09 6.35 -4.33
C SER A 43 -10.75 5.98 -2.88
N TYR A 44 -10.16 6.92 -2.14
CA TYR A 44 -9.90 6.73 -0.73
C TYR A 44 -11.20 6.46 0.07
N LEU A 45 -12.27 7.18 -0.24
CA LEU A 45 -13.56 7.00 0.42
C LEU A 45 -14.20 5.64 0.10
N ASP A 46 -14.07 5.16 -1.13
CA ASP A 46 -14.54 3.82 -1.52
C ASP A 46 -13.73 2.71 -0.81
N PHE A 47 -12.43 2.94 -0.61
CA PHE A 47 -11.59 2.03 0.16
C PHE A 47 -11.99 1.97 1.65
N ILE A 48 -12.22 3.12 2.27
CA ILE A 48 -12.63 3.19 3.68
C ILE A 48 -14.00 2.56 3.91
N SER A 49 -14.95 2.82 3.00
CA SER A 49 -16.32 2.30 3.11
C SER A 49 -16.43 0.79 2.84
N LYS A 50 -15.42 0.15 2.23
CA LYS A 50 -15.42 -1.30 2.01
C LYS A 50 -15.48 -2.07 3.35
N PRO A 51 -16.36 -3.07 3.47
CA PRO A 51 -16.39 -3.93 4.65
C PRO A 51 -15.15 -4.82 4.67
N ALA A 52 -14.37 -4.70 5.74
CA ALA A 52 -13.23 -5.54 6.07
C ALA A 52 -12.93 -5.35 7.57
N ASP A 53 -12.67 -6.43 8.29
CA ASP A 53 -12.35 -6.38 9.72
C ASP A 53 -11.04 -5.61 9.97
N HIS A 54 -10.08 -5.74 9.05
CA HIS A 54 -8.78 -5.08 9.10
C HIS A 54 -8.45 -4.48 7.74
N LYS A 55 -7.89 -3.27 7.75
CA LYS A 55 -7.41 -2.57 6.55
C LYS A 55 -5.97 -2.13 6.78
N ALA A 56 -5.11 -2.37 5.80
CA ALA A 56 -3.73 -1.93 5.81
C ALA A 56 -3.36 -1.34 4.45
N VAL A 57 -2.51 -0.30 4.44
CA VAL A 57 -2.11 0.43 3.24
C VAL A 57 -0.61 0.68 3.24
N THR A 58 0.02 0.47 2.09
CA THR A 58 1.36 0.97 1.78
C THR A 58 1.25 2.16 0.82
N ILE A 59 2.00 3.23 1.07
CA ILE A 59 1.93 4.46 0.26
C ILE A 59 3.04 4.45 -0.80
N ALA A 60 2.71 4.04 -2.02
CA ALA A 60 3.61 4.05 -3.16
C ALA A 60 3.71 5.44 -3.84
N ILE A 61 3.84 6.51 -3.05
CA ILE A 61 4.00 7.90 -3.53
C ILE A 61 5.36 8.45 -3.09
N ALA A 62 6.17 8.85 -4.07
CA ALA A 62 7.53 9.32 -3.84
C ALA A 62 7.59 10.70 -3.16
N ASN A 63 6.66 11.60 -3.47
CA ASN A 63 6.61 12.94 -2.88
C ASN A 63 6.36 12.85 -1.36
N SER A 64 7.34 13.31 -0.57
CA SER A 64 7.31 13.19 0.90
C SER A 64 6.18 13.97 1.54
N VAL A 65 5.91 15.20 1.09
CA VAL A 65 4.84 16.06 1.63
C VAL A 65 3.47 15.43 1.39
N VAL A 66 3.26 14.84 0.22
CA VAL A 66 2.01 14.11 -0.07
C VAL A 66 1.95 12.84 0.78
N ARG A 67 3.04 12.08 0.89
CA ARG A 67 3.08 10.85 1.69
C ARG A 67 2.77 11.11 3.16
N GLU A 68 3.34 12.16 3.76
CA GLU A 68 3.07 12.54 5.15
C GLU A 68 1.60 12.91 5.37
N LYS A 69 1.00 13.69 4.47
CA LYS A 69 -0.45 13.99 4.54
C LYS A 69 -1.32 12.74 4.47
N LEU A 70 -0.95 11.79 3.62
CA LEU A 70 -1.66 10.52 3.51
C LEU A 70 -1.46 9.64 4.74
N VAL A 71 -0.29 9.71 5.39
CA VAL A 71 -0.06 9.01 6.66
C VAL A 71 -1.07 9.49 7.70
N SER A 72 -1.15 10.80 7.94
CA SER A 72 -2.11 11.36 8.91
C SER A 72 -3.57 11.05 8.56
N LEU A 73 -3.90 10.94 7.26
CA LEU A 73 -5.23 10.55 6.82
C LEU A 73 -5.56 9.10 7.19
N LEU A 74 -4.63 8.18 6.96
CA LEU A 74 -4.78 6.76 7.33
C LEU A 74 -4.88 6.58 8.85
N GLU A 75 -4.06 7.28 9.63
CA GLU A 75 -4.10 7.23 11.10
C GLU A 75 -5.45 7.71 11.64
N LYS A 76 -5.97 8.81 11.10
CA LYS A 76 -7.27 9.36 11.47
C LYS A 76 -8.40 8.34 11.30
N ASP A 77 -8.34 7.55 10.24
CA ASP A 77 -9.35 6.54 9.90
C ASP A 77 -8.99 5.13 10.43
N GLY A 78 -7.95 5.02 11.27
CA GLY A 78 -7.54 3.78 11.92
C GLY A 78 -7.01 2.70 10.97
N VAL A 79 -6.46 3.10 9.82
CA VAL A 79 -5.91 2.19 8.82
C VAL A 79 -4.43 1.93 9.10
N GLN A 80 -4.04 0.66 9.13
CA GLN A 80 -2.68 0.26 9.46
C GLN A 80 -1.67 0.64 8.35
N HIS A 81 -0.51 1.17 8.75
CA HIS A 81 0.61 1.45 7.84
C HIS A 81 1.40 0.17 7.57
N LEU A 82 1.38 -0.27 6.31
CA LEU A 82 1.98 -1.54 5.92
C LEU A 82 3.44 -1.35 5.52
N ALA A 83 4.33 -1.97 6.27
CA ALA A 83 5.73 -2.15 5.89
C ALA A 83 5.84 -3.26 4.83
N VAL A 84 6.62 -3.00 3.77
CA VAL A 84 6.80 -3.89 2.63
C VAL A 84 8.28 -4.13 2.36
N GLN A 85 8.67 -5.38 2.15
CA GLN A 85 10.03 -5.75 1.78
C GLN A 85 10.06 -6.78 0.66
N SER A 86 11.06 -6.69 -0.21
CA SER A 86 11.37 -7.72 -1.21
C SER A 86 12.06 -8.92 -0.56
N THR A 87 11.89 -10.10 -1.18
CA THR A 87 12.46 -11.37 -0.68
C THR A 87 13.99 -11.43 -0.69
N ASN A 88 14.64 -10.57 -1.47
CA ASN A 88 16.10 -10.45 -1.57
C ASN A 88 16.68 -9.29 -0.76
N THR A 89 15.87 -8.56 0.01
CA THR A 89 16.35 -7.47 0.88
C THR A 89 17.24 -8.04 1.99
N VAL A 90 18.43 -7.46 2.18
CA VAL A 90 19.37 -7.83 3.25
C VAL A 90 19.41 -6.72 4.29
N ILE A 91 19.09 -7.06 5.54
CA ILE A 91 19.18 -6.18 6.71
C ILE A 91 20.19 -6.84 7.66
N LEU A 92 21.21 -6.09 8.09
CA LEU A 92 22.28 -6.57 8.96
C LEU A 92 22.03 -6.11 10.41
N ASP A 93 23.08 -6.09 11.24
CA ASP A 93 22.97 -5.84 12.67
C ASP A 93 22.57 -4.39 13.01
N GLU A 94 21.75 -4.24 14.07
CA GLU A 94 21.37 -2.96 14.70
C GLU A 94 20.69 -1.94 13.75
N VAL A 95 19.83 -2.41 12.83
CA VAL A 95 19.05 -1.53 11.94
C VAL A 95 17.65 -1.28 12.51
N GLU A 96 17.36 -0.03 12.86
CA GLU A 96 16.02 0.42 13.24
C GLU A 96 15.23 0.93 12.01
N ILE A 97 14.06 0.34 11.76
CA ILE A 97 13.19 0.70 10.64
C ILE A 97 11.82 1.06 11.18
N GLY A 98 11.39 2.29 10.91
CA GLY A 98 10.06 2.77 11.26
C GLY A 98 8.94 2.10 10.44
N GLU A 99 7.70 2.36 10.85
CA GLU A 99 6.52 1.85 10.16
C GLU A 99 6.40 2.36 8.72
N GLY A 100 5.61 1.64 7.91
CA GLY A 100 5.36 2.03 6.51
C GLY A 100 6.58 2.01 5.60
N SER A 101 7.69 1.38 6.01
CA SER A 101 8.88 1.20 5.18
C SER A 101 8.55 0.44 3.89
N LEU A 102 9.18 0.80 2.78
CA LEU A 102 9.02 0.11 1.50
C LEU A 102 10.41 -0.17 0.90
N LEU A 103 10.87 -1.41 1.01
CA LEU A 103 12.19 -1.86 0.57
C LEU A 103 12.05 -2.71 -0.70
N CYS A 104 12.42 -2.12 -1.84
CA CYS A 104 12.35 -2.76 -3.16
C CYS A 104 13.56 -3.68 -3.43
N PRO A 105 13.51 -4.55 -4.46
CA PRO A 105 14.57 -5.52 -4.75
C PRO A 105 15.93 -4.91 -5.11
#